data_AF-A0A3M9M3Z6-F1
#
_entry.id   AF-A0A3M9M3Z6-F1
#
_cell.length_a   1.000
_cell.length_b   1.000
_cell.length_c   1.000
_cell.angle_alpha   90.00
_cell.angle_beta   90.00
_cell.angle_gamma   90.00
#
_symmetry.space_group_name_H-M   'P 1'
#
loop_
_entity.id
_entity.type
_entity.pdbx_description
1 polymer ?
#
loop_
_entity_poly.entity_id
_entity_poly.type
_entity_poly.pdbx_seq_one_letter_code
_entity_poly.pdbx_strand_id
1 'polypeptide(L)' 'MPALHIRDVPDETVAAIKRRAARHGVSVQQELRAALARLAEEPVEGSRPHSLQLMTVETGRAEPFDRATFYDDDER' A
#
# COMPACT_ATOMS: atom_id res chain seq x y z
N MET A 1 12.92 -8.62 -10.30
CA MET A 1 12.23 -9.01 -9.05
C MET A 1 13.04 -10.11 -8.38
N PRO A 2 13.21 -10.09 -7.05
CA PRO A 2 13.88 -11.19 -6.34
C PRO A 2 13.04 -12.47 -6.45
N ALA A 3 13.72 -13.62 -6.54
CA ALA A 3 13.08 -14.93 -6.51
C ALA A 3 13.06 -15.46 -5.07
N LEU A 4 11.89 -15.94 -4.63
CA LEU A 4 11.70 -16.54 -3.31
C LEU A 4 11.42 -18.04 -3.47
N HIS A 5 12.20 -18.88 -2.79
CA HIS A 5 11.98 -20.31 -2.71
C HIS A 5 11.53 -20.65 -1.29
N ILE A 6 10.31 -21.18 -1.16
CA ILE A 6 9.75 -21.65 0.12
C ILE A 6 9.81 -23.18 0.11
N ARG A 7 10.49 -23.76 1.10
CA ARG A 7 10.60 -25.22 1.29
C ARG A 7 9.60 -25.69 2.33
N ASP A 8 9.35 -27.00 2.35
CA ASP A 8 8.59 -27.69 3.39
C ASP A 8 7.18 -27.11 3.60
N VAL A 9 6.55 -26.69 2.50
CA VAL A 9 5.14 -26.24 2.51
C VAL A 9 4.24 -27.47 2.58
N PRO A 10 3.32 -27.56 3.55
CA PRO A 10 2.41 -28.69 3.64
C PRO A 10 1.59 -28.88 2.35
N ASP A 11 1.40 -30.13 1.94
CA ASP A 11 0.72 -30.48 0.68
C ASP A 11 -0.71 -29.92 0.61
N GLU A 12 -1.41 -29.91 1.75
CA GLU A 12 -2.75 -29.34 1.88
C GLU A 12 -2.76 -27.83 1.60
N THR A 13 -1.69 -27.13 1.98
CA THR A 13 -1.53 -25.69 1.74
C THR A 13 -1.29 -25.44 0.26
N VAL A 14 -0.41 -26.22 -0.38
CA VAL A 14 -0.18 -26.15 -1.83
C VAL A 14 -1.47 -26.41 -2.60
N ALA A 15 -2.24 -27.42 -2.20
CA ALA A 15 -3.52 -27.75 -2.83
C ALA A 15 -4.55 -26.61 -2.67
N ALA A 16 -4.62 -25.98 -1.49
CA ALA A 16 -5.50 -24.84 -1.25
C ALA A 16 -5.14 -23.63 -2.13
N ILE A 17 -3.85 -23.31 -2.27
CA ILE A 17 -3.39 -22.22 -3.13
C ILE A 17 -3.70 -22.54 -4.60
N LYS A 18 -3.45 -23.77 -5.06
CA LYS A 18 -3.80 -24.20 -6.43
C LYS A 18 -5.29 -24.04 -6.73
N ARG A 19 -6.17 -24.47 -5.82
CA ARG A 19 -7.62 -24.28 -5.95
C ARG A 19 -8.00 -22.81 -6.03
N ARG A 20 -7.37 -21.96 -5.21
CA ARG A 20 -7.62 -20.52 -5.19
C ARG A 20 -7.20 -19.86 -6.51
N ALA A 21 -6.00 -20.16 -7.00
CA ALA A 21 -5.50 -19.68 -8.28
C ALA A 21 -6.40 -20.09 -9.46
N ALA A 22 -6.88 -21.34 -9.46
CA ALA A 22 -7.82 -21.83 -10.46
C ALA A 22 -9.16 -21.06 -10.44
N ARG A 23 -9.70 -20.73 -9.25
CA ARG A 23 -10.92 -19.91 -9.14
C ARG A 23 -10.75 -18.50 -9.68
N HIS A 24 -9.54 -17.93 -9.57
CA HIS A 24 -9.24 -16.60 -10.09
C HIS A 24 -8.78 -16.60 -11.55
N GLY A 25 -8.59 -17.78 -12.18
CA GLY A 25 -8.12 -17.89 -13.55
C GLY A 25 -6.66 -17.46 -13.74
N VAL A 26 -5.84 -17.53 -12.68
CA VAL A 26 -4.43 -17.10 -12.71
C VAL A 26 -3.48 -18.24 -12.36
N SER A 27 -2.19 -18.04 -12.64
CA SER A 27 -1.15 -18.99 -12.21
C SER A 27 -0.97 -18.98 -10.69
N VAL A 28 -0.48 -20.10 -10.14
CA VAL A 28 -0.14 -20.21 -8.70
C VAL A 28 0.86 -19.15 -8.26
N GLN A 29 1.86 -18.86 -9.10
CA GLN A 29 2.86 -17.83 -8.82
C GLN A 29 2.25 -16.43 -8.78
N GLN A 30 1.29 -16.14 -9.66
CA GLN A 30 0.59 -14.86 -9.67
C GLN A 30 -0.33 -14.71 -8.45
N GLU A 31 -1.06 -15.76 -8.08
CA GLU A 31 -1.89 -15.76 -6.86
C GLU A 31 -1.03 -15.51 -5.62
N LEU A 32 0.12 -16.17 -5.50
CA LEU A 32 1.04 -15.99 -4.39
C LEU A 32 1.60 -14.56 -4.36
N ARG A 33 1.95 -14.01 -5.53
CA ARG A 33 2.44 -12.62 -5.63
C ARG A 33 1.38 -11.61 -5.18
N ALA A 34 0.14 -11.78 -5.63
CA ALA A 34 -0.96 -10.91 -5.24
C ALA A 34 -1.22 -11.00 -3.72
N ALA A 35 -1.17 -12.21 -3.15
CA ALA A 35 -1.32 -12.40 -1.71
C ALA A 35 -0.21 -11.72 -0.91
N LEU A 36 1.06 -11.87 -1.34
CA LEU A 36 2.20 -11.22 -0.69
C LEU A 36 2.15 -9.69 -0.79
N ALA A 37 1.74 -9.15 -1.95
CA ALA A 37 1.56 -7.71 -2.12
C ALA A 37 0.51 -7.16 -1.15
N ARG A 38 -0.65 -7.82 -1.07
CA ARG A 38 -1.72 -7.45 -0.12
C ARG A 38 -1.24 -7.49 1.33
N LEU A 39 -0.49 -8.52 1.71
CA LEU A 39 0.08 -8.63 3.07
C LEU A 39 1.12 -7.55 3.36
N ALA A 40 1.85 -7.07 2.36
CA ALA A 40 2.83 -6.00 2.53
C ALA A 40 2.18 -4.62 2.68
N GLU A 41 0.96 -4.44 2.16
CA GLU A 41 0.15 -3.23 2.34
C GLU A 41 -0.56 -3.18 3.71
N GLU A 42 -0.73 -4.33 4.37
CA GLU A 42 -1.34 -4.38 5.69
C GLU A 42 -0.47 -3.61 6.70
N PRO A 43 -1.04 -2.60 7.40
CA PRO A 43 -0.28 -1.80 8.35
C PRO A 43 0.20 -2.67 9.49
N VAL A 44 1.52 -2.73 9.69
CA VAL A 44 2.13 -3.47 10.81
C VAL A 44 1.81 -2.71 12.09
N GLU A 45 1.02 -3.33 12.99
CA GLU A 45 0.77 -2.79 14.33
C GLU A 45 2.11 -2.54 15.05
N GLY A 46 2.32 -1.32 15.54
CA GLY A 46 3.57 -0.92 16.19
C GLY A 46 4.69 -0.50 15.23
N SER A 47 4.44 -0.45 13.91
CA SER A 47 5.34 0.25 12.99
C SER A 47 5.50 1.70 13.45
N ARG A 48 6.75 2.14 13.63
CA ARG A 48 7.01 3.54 13.95
C ARG A 48 6.47 4.37 12.79
N PRO A 49 5.63 5.39 13.05
CA PRO A 49 5.20 6.28 11.98
C PRO A 49 6.45 6.81 11.27
N HIS A 50 6.43 6.77 9.93
CA HIS A 50 7.49 7.36 9.13
C HIS A 50 7.67 8.81 9.59
N SER A 51 8.91 9.24 9.80
CA SER A 51 9.18 10.63 10.16
C SER A 51 8.68 11.52 9.03
N LEU A 52 7.58 12.23 9.25
CA LEU A 52 7.11 13.24 8.31
C LEU A 52 8.15 14.36 8.27
N GLN A 53 8.82 14.52 7.13
CA GLN A 53 9.61 15.71 6.86
C GLN A 53 8.66 16.82 6.43
N LEU A 54 8.14 17.55 7.42
CA LEU A 54 7.35 18.75 7.17
C LEU A 54 8.32 19.87 6.78
N MET A 55 8.21 20.37 5.55
CA MET A 55 8.83 21.65 5.19
C MET A 55 7.90 22.77 5.65
N THR A 56 8.18 23.30 6.84
CA THR A 56 7.47 24.46 7.38
C THR A 56 8.25 25.73 7.04
N VAL A 57 7.53 26.79 6.69
CA VAL A 57 8.10 28.13 6.56
C VAL A 57 8.00 28.85 7.91
N GLU A 58 9.10 29.41 8.40
CA GLU A 58 9.09 30.22 9.64
C GLU A 58 8.54 31.64 9.39
N THR A 59 8.56 32.09 8.14
CA THR A 59 8.14 33.43 7.74
C THR A 59 6.76 33.40 7.11
N GLY A 60 5.79 34.01 7.78
CA GLY A 60 4.48 34.36 7.24
C GLY A 60 4.05 35.71 7.82
N ARG A 61 3.27 36.49 7.07
CA ARG A 61 2.59 37.66 7.63
C ARG A 61 1.28 37.20 8.27
N ALA A 62 1.00 37.67 9.49
CA ALA A 62 -0.30 37.51 10.12
C ALA A 62 -1.27 38.50 9.47
N GLU A 63 -1.78 38.15 8.29
CA GLU A 63 -2.82 38.88 7.59
C GLU A 63 -4.12 38.06 7.64
N PRO A 64 -5.30 38.69 7.51
CA PRO A 64 -6.55 37.98 7.41
C PRO A 64 -6.46 36.94 6.28
N PHE A 65 -6.62 35.68 6.64
CA PHE A 65 -6.69 34.61 5.67
C PHE A 65 -8.08 34.60 5.05
N ASP A 66 -8.16 34.88 3.75
CA ASP A 66 -9.34 34.61 2.94
C ASP A 66 -9.02 33.52 1.92
N ARG A 67 -9.77 32.42 1.98
CA ARG A 67 -9.63 31.28 1.09
C ARG A 67 -9.78 31.69 -0.38
N ALA A 68 -10.68 32.62 -0.67
CA ALA A 68 -10.95 33.10 -2.03
C ALA A 68 -9.78 33.86 -2.66
N THR A 69 -8.78 34.28 -1.87
CA THR A 69 -7.59 34.99 -2.36
C THR A 69 -6.51 34.02 -2.87
N PHE A 70 -6.53 32.76 -2.43
CA PHE A 70 -5.50 31.76 -2.76
C PHE A 70 -6.01 30.66 -3.69
N TYR A 71 -7.31 30.44 -3.70
CA TYR A 71 -7.95 29.45 -4.56
C TYR A 71 -8.96 30.20 -5.41
N ASP A 72 -8.70 30.28 -6.71
CA ASP A 72 -9.72 30.64 -7.68
C ASP A 72 -10.79 29.54 -7.60
N ASP A 73 -11.97 29.89 -7.09
CA ASP A 73 -13.13 29.00 -7.03
C ASP A 73 -13.68 28.87 -8.46
N ASP A 74 -12.91 28.22 -9.34
CA ASP A 74 -13.39 27.71 -10.62
C ASP A 74 -14.21 26.43 -10.34
N GLU A 75 -15.44 26.62 -9.84
CA GLU A 75 -16.49 25.61 -9.85
C GLU A 75 -16.98 25.37 -11.30
N ARG A 76 -16.12 24.81 -12.16
CA ARG A 76 -16.49 24.33 -13.50
C ARG A 76 -16.08 22.90 -13.75
#